data_AF-A0A3D1G1A8-F1
#
_entry.id   AF-A0A3D1G1A8-F1
#
_cell.length_a   1.000
_cell.length_b   1.000
_cell.length_c   1.000
_cell.angle_alpha   90.00
_cell.angle_beta   90.00
_cell.angle_gamma   90.00
#
_symmetry.space_group_name_H-M   'P 1'
#
loop_
_entity.id
_entity.type
_entity.pdbx_description
1 polymer ?
#
loop_
_entity_poly.entity_id
_entity_poly.type
_entity_poly.pdbx_seq_one_letter_code
_entity_poly.pdbx_strand_id
1 'polypeptide(L)' 'MKGLPYKIAGLLLIIFSLTYGLWTEVPELPIIEQSIRNLFYHVSMWFAMVAMMAASFGNAIGFLSSENMARDRRS' A
#
# COMPACT_ATOMS: atom_id res chain seq x y z
N MET A 1 -20.77 14.69 -3.45
CA MET A 1 -19.36 14.34 -3.76
C MET A 1 -18.64 13.77 -2.53
N LYS A 2 -19.20 12.75 -1.86
CA LYS A 2 -18.57 12.10 -0.69
C LYS A 2 -17.69 10.98 -1.22
N GLY A 3 -16.48 11.35 -1.66
CA GLY A 3 -15.67 10.51 -2.54
C GLY A 3 -14.27 11.04 -2.81
N LEU A 4 -14.18 12.37 -2.87
CA LEU A 4 -12.97 13.09 -3.24
C LEU A 4 -11.80 12.92 -2.24
N PRO A 5 -11.99 12.97 -0.91
CA PRO A 5 -10.85 13.09 0.01
C PRO A 5 -9.98 11.83 0.04
N TYR A 6 -10.56 10.63 -0.01
CA TYR A 6 -9.77 9.40 -0.03
C TYR A 6 -9.08 9.15 -1.37
N LYS A 7 -9.69 9.59 -2.49
CA LYS A 7 -9.05 9.54 -3.81
C LYS A 7 -7.84 10.46 -3.87
N ILE A 8 -7.96 11.68 -3.34
CA ILE A 8 -6.87 12.66 -3.29
C ILE A 8 -5.77 12.19 -2.33
N ALA A 9 -6.13 11.71 -1.13
CA ALA A 9 -5.16 11.19 -0.17
C ALA A 9 -4.39 9.98 -0.71
N GLY A 10 -5.07 9.06 -1.40
CA GLY A 10 -4.43 7.92 -2.05
C GLY A 10 -3.45 8.34 -3.14
N LEU A 11 -3.84 9.30 -3.99
CA LEU A 11 -2.95 9.84 -5.03
C LEU A 11 -1.72 10.52 -4.43
N LEU A 12 -1.89 11.34 -3.38
CA LEU A 12 -0.79 12.01 -2.69
C LEU A 12 0.19 11.02 -2.06
N LEU A 13 -0.31 9.96 -1.42
CA LEU A 13 0.52 8.92 -0.81
C LEU A 13 1.38 8.18 -1.84
N ILE A 14 0.81 7.87 -3.01
CA ILE A 14 1.55 7.21 -4.09
C ILE A 14 2.66 8.13 -4.62
N ILE A 15 2.33 9.40 -4.90
CA ILE A 15 3.31 10.38 -5.41
C ILE A 15 4.42 10.61 -4.37
N PHE A 16 4.07 10.73 -3.10
CA PHE A 16 5.04 10.87 -2.00
C PHE A 16 5.97 9.66 -1.91
N SER A 17 5.43 8.44 -1.92
CA SER A 17 6.23 7.22 -1.87
C SER A 17 7.17 7.07 -3.08
N LEU A 18 6.72 7.50 -4.27
CA LEU A 18 7.52 7.44 -5.49
C LEU A 18 8.67 8.46 -5.42
N THR A 19 8.35 9.72 -5.13
CA THR A 19 9.35 10.80 -5.07
C THR A 19 10.39 10.55 -3.98
N TYR A 20 9.98 10.08 -2.80
CA TYR A 20 10.88 9.77 -1.69
C TYR A 20 11.82 8.58 -2.00
N GLY A 21 11.32 7.56 -2.68
CA GLY A 21 12.14 6.42 -3.10
C GLY A 21 13.18 6.79 -4.16
N LEU A 22 12.90 7.78 -5.01
CA LEU A 22 13.85 8.26 -6.02
C LEU A 22 14.92 9.16 -5.40
N TRP A 23 14.57 9.87 -4.32
CA TRP A 23 15.42 10.82 -3.62
C TRP A 23 16.35 10.16 -2.59
N THR A 24 16.02 8.96 -2.13
CA THR A 24 16.91 8.14 -1.33
C THR A 24 18.20 7.82 -2.10
N GLU A 25 19.33 8.30 -1.57
CA GLU A 25 20.66 7.92 -2.05
C GLU A 25 20.90 6.44 -1.75
N VAL A 26 21.22 5.71 -2.81
CA VAL A 26 21.51 4.29 -2.76
C VAL A 26 23.03 4.12 -2.71
N PRO A 27 23.58 3.43 -1.70
CA PRO A 27 25.00 3.12 -1.66
C PRO A 27 25.39 2.22 -2.84
N GLU A 28 26.45 2.60 -3.53
CA GLU A 28 26.95 1.91 -4.72
C GLU A 28 27.57 0.57 -4.33
N LEU A 29 26.89 -0.54 -4.63
CA LEU A 29 27.46 -1.89 -4.49
C LEU A 29 28.03 -2.37 -5.84
N PRO A 30 29.23 -2.97 -5.86
CA PRO A 30 30.00 -3.27 -7.09
C PRO A 30 29.36 -4.28 -8.08
N ILE A 31 28.18 -4.82 -7.77
CA ILE A 31 27.42 -5.78 -8.61
C ILE A 31 25.99 -5.30 -8.92
N ILE A 32 25.45 -4.36 -8.14
CA ILE A 32 24.03 -3.95 -8.17
C ILE A 32 23.92 -2.46 -7.84
N GLU A 33 24.58 -1.63 -8.64
CA GLU A 33 24.61 -0.17 -8.47
C GLU A 33 23.19 0.43 -8.31
N GLN A 34 22.44 0.50 -9.42
CA GLN A 34 21.12 1.13 -9.47
C GLN A 34 19.97 0.11 -9.41
N SER A 35 20.24 -1.18 -9.67
CA SER A 35 19.21 -2.25 -9.70
C SER A 35 18.61 -2.54 -8.33
N ILE A 36 19.31 -2.21 -7.24
CA ILE A 36 18.81 -2.39 -5.87
C ILE A 36 17.61 -1.46 -5.57
N ARG A 37 17.44 -0.37 -6.34
CA ARG A 37 16.23 0.49 -6.26
C ARG A 37 14.96 -0.34 -6.49
N ASN A 38 15.00 -1.32 -7.40
CA ASN A 38 13.86 -2.20 -7.62
C ASN A 38 13.49 -3.00 -6.36
N LEU A 39 14.48 -3.47 -5.60
CA LEU A 39 14.24 -4.18 -4.34
C LEU A 39 13.68 -3.24 -3.25
N PHE A 40 14.14 -1.99 -3.22
CA PHE A 40 13.64 -0.95 -2.29
C PHE A 40 12.15 -0.64 -2.53
N TYR A 41 11.74 -0.49 -3.79
CA TYR A 41 10.33 -0.33 -4.15
C TYR A 41 9.52 -1.62 -3.96
N HIS A 42 10.12 -2.78 -4.24
CA HIS A 42 9.41 -4.05 -4.13
C HIS A 42 9.05 -4.38 -2.67
N VAL A 43 9.99 -4.23 -1.74
CA VAL A 43 9.77 -4.52 -0.31
C VAL A 43 8.74 -3.58 0.29
N SER A 44 8.82 -2.27 -0.01
CA SER A 44 7.81 -1.30 0.45
C SER A 44 6.42 -1.57 -0.14
N MET A 45 6.32 -1.91 -1.43
CA MET A 45 5.04 -2.34 -2.03
C MET A 45 4.50 -3.63 -1.40
N TRP A 46 5.37 -4.58 -1.06
CA TRP A 46 4.97 -5.81 -0.39
C TRP A 46 4.32 -5.52 0.97
N PHE A 47 4.90 -4.65 1.79
CA PHE A 47 4.31 -4.25 3.06
C PHE A 47 2.92 -3.61 2.90
N ALA A 48 2.73 -2.79 1.86
CA ALA A 48 1.41 -2.21 1.55
C ALA A 48 0.36 -3.30 1.21
N MET A 49 0.75 -4.31 0.42
CA MET A 49 -0.12 -5.44 0.09
C MET A 49 -0.44 -6.29 1.33
N VAL A 50 0.53 -6.53 2.21
CA VAL A 50 0.30 -7.25 3.49
C VAL A 50 -0.68 -6.49 4.37
N ALA A 51 -0.55 -5.17 4.48
CA ALA A 51 -1.48 -4.34 5.26
C ALA A 51 -2.90 -4.37 4.69
N MET A 52 -3.05 -4.27 3.36
CA MET A 52 -4.33 -4.42 2.66
C MET A 52 -4.96 -5.79 2.93
N MET A 53 -4.16 -6.87 2.87
CA MET A 53 -4.63 -8.22 3.15
C MET A 53 -5.05 -8.38 4.61
N ALA A 54 -4.30 -7.82 5.57
CA ALA A 54 -4.67 -7.84 6.98
C ALA A 54 -5.99 -7.09 7.24
N ALA A 55 -6.19 -5.93 6.60
CA ALA A 55 -7.43 -5.17 6.68
C ALA A 55 -8.62 -5.94 6.07
N SER A 56 -8.41 -6.59 4.92
CA SER A 56 -9.43 -7.44 4.29
C SER A 56 -9.76 -8.66 5.16
N PHE A 57 -8.74 -9.31 5.72
CA PHE A 57 -8.88 -10.47 6.58
C PHE A 57 -9.62 -10.14 7.88
N GLY A 58 -9.30 -9.00 8.51
CA GLY A 58 -10.03 -8.51 9.68
C GLY A 58 -11.50 -8.20 9.37
N ASN A 59 -11.80 -7.67 8.18
CA ASN A 59 -13.19 -7.50 7.74
C ASN A 59 -13.89 -8.83 7.47
N ALA A 60 -13.20 -9.82 6.88
CA ALA A 60 -13.74 -11.15 6.64
C ALA A 60 -14.08 -11.89 7.95
N ILE A 61 -13.18 -11.86 8.94
CA ILE A 61 -13.45 -12.44 10.28
C ILE A 61 -14.65 -11.75 10.93
N GLY A 62 -14.67 -10.41 10.92
CA GLY A 62 -15.78 -9.65 11.48
C GLY A 62 -17.11 -9.89 10.76
N PHE A 63 -17.07 -10.20 9.47
CA PHE A 63 -18.25 -10.58 8.69
C PHE A 63 -18.76 -11.98 9.08
N LEU A 64 -17.87 -12.98 9.10
CA LEU A 64 -18.19 -14.36 9.49
C LEU A 64 -18.73 -14.45 10.93
N SER A 65 -18.24 -13.61 11.84
CA SER A 65 -18.68 -13.60 13.24
C SER A 65 -20.01 -12.89 13.47
N SER A 66 -20.49 -12.05 12.55
CA SER A 66 -21.63 -11.15 12.82
C SER A 66 -22.84 -11.37 11.90
N GLU A 67 -22.79 -12.21 10.85
CA GLU A 67 -23.87 -12.42 9.85
C GLU A 67 -24.55 -11.12 9.35
N ASN A 68 -23.87 -9.98 9.45
CA ASN A 68 -24.43 -8.68 9.13
C ASN A 68 -23.99 -8.29 7.73
N MET A 69 -24.89 -8.47 6.76
CA MET A 69 -24.72 -8.06 5.35
C MET A 69 -24.37 -6.57 5.15
N ALA A 70 -24.50 -5.74 6.19
CA ALA A 70 -24.10 -4.34 6.18
C ALA A 70 -22.57 -4.13 6.02
N ARG A 71 -21.73 -5.10 6.42
CA ARG A 71 -20.26 -5.00 6.21
C ARG A 71 -19.81 -5.35 4.78
N ASP A 72 -20.65 -6.05 4.02
CA ASP A 72 -20.41 -6.41 2.62
C ASP A 72 -20.83 -5.27 1.67
N ARG A 73 -21.85 -4.50 2.04
CA ARG A 73 -22.45 -3.46 1.19
C ARG A 73 -21.81 -2.07 1.35
N ARG A 74 -20.51 -1.95 1.08
CA ARG A 74 -19.90 -0.68 0.63
C ARG A 74 -19.49 -0.78 -0.83
N SER A 75 -20.51 -0.71 -1.70
CA SER A 75 -20.35 -0.34 -3.11
C SER A 75 -20.30 1.18 -3.27
#